data_AF-A0A9W7Z7D9-F1
#
_entry.id   AF-A0A9W7Z7D9-F1
#
_cell.length_a   1.000
_cell.length_b   1.000
_cell.length_c   1.000
_cell.angle_alpha   90.00
_cell.angle_beta   90.00
_cell.angle_gamma   90.00
#
_symmetry.space_group_name_H-M   'P 1'
#
loop_
_entity.id
_entity.type
_entity.pdbx_description
1 polymer ?
#
loop_
_entity_poly.entity_id
_entity_poly.type
_entity_poly.pdbx_seq_one_letter_code
_entity_poly.pdbx_strand_id
1 'polypeptide(L)'
;MSVTLHTDVGDLKIEVLCDEAPKASENFLALCGSGYYDNTLVHRNISGFIVQMGDPTGTGKGGTSIWGTLFDDEIRPTLCHDRRGVVSMANSGADTNGSQFFITYARQPSLDGKYTVFGRVVSGDDALSALERLEMSQSPQSSDSSKKARTVRDDEEVLHRDPSYFQYYSQLQHQQNMLQDYVRTSAYHTAITQNSAVFRGRVAMDVGAGSGILSFFAVQAGAQHVYAVEASAMAEKLRAMAERAYKGRVTVIGRKIEDAKVAQEVPMVDVIVSEPIGVLLVHERMLESFVYARDRFLRPGGAVLPSAGTIHLAPISDSALWNETLAKARFWQQRAFYGVDLNPYFASAFDENFSAPVVGCFSPTSLMAESATHVVNFATVSADALRSFSMAVEWHMRYTGVMHGVGGWFDLEFMPGAGSVASFMSTSPHAPATHWQQVRMLLREPLAVNAGQVVRGIVRMRVNDQRSYDIDAELICLNADEAAQVPDQNALEAFMREHAARTRKAVWYLQEQVYNYTYAGEPIEPPKPEAANLYLPVNTLLAESASVSVTADPNIPTDFIISTKTTDPNAMS
;
A
#
# COMPACT_ATOMS: atom_id res chain seq x y z
N MET A 1 -7.49 -13.20 35.18
CA MET A 1 -7.24 -14.67 35.26
C MET A 1 -6.14 -15.02 34.25
N SER A 2 -5.42 -16.14 34.33
CA SER A 2 -4.44 -16.51 33.28
C SER A 2 -4.59 -17.95 32.80
N VAL A 3 -4.43 -18.17 31.49
CA VAL A 3 -4.42 -19.48 30.82
C VAL A 3 -3.07 -19.69 30.14
N THR A 4 -2.57 -20.92 30.13
CA THR A 4 -1.41 -21.28 29.31
C THR A 4 -1.88 -22.04 28.08
N LEU A 5 -1.55 -21.52 26.90
CA LEU A 5 -1.73 -22.19 25.63
C LEU A 5 -0.44 -22.96 25.29
N HIS A 6 -0.54 -24.28 25.20
CA HIS A 6 0.56 -25.13 24.78
C HIS A 6 0.61 -25.19 23.26
N THR A 7 1.74 -24.82 22.66
CA THR A 7 1.95 -24.87 21.20
C THR A 7 3.18 -25.72 20.87
N ASP A 8 3.29 -26.14 19.61
CA ASP A 8 4.43 -26.95 19.13
C ASP A 8 5.79 -26.22 19.23
N VAL A 9 5.76 -24.90 19.38
CA VAL A 9 6.96 -24.05 19.50
C VAL A 9 7.13 -23.44 20.89
N GLY A 10 6.34 -23.88 21.86
CA GLY A 10 6.43 -23.48 23.26
C GLY A 10 5.12 -22.97 23.86
N ASP A 11 5.19 -22.56 25.12
CA ASP A 11 4.02 -22.17 25.90
C ASP A 11 3.78 -20.65 25.81
N LEU A 12 2.52 -20.25 25.58
CA LEU A 12 2.06 -18.87 25.65
C LEU A 12 1.14 -18.69 26.87
N LYS A 13 1.58 -17.88 27.84
CA LYS A 13 0.73 -17.52 28.98
C LYS A 13 -0.06 -16.27 28.68
N ILE A 14 -1.38 -16.38 28.67
CA ILE A 14 -2.32 -15.30 28.38
C ILE A 14 -3.00 -14.87 29.67
N GLU A 15 -2.90 -13.59 30.01
CA GLU A 15 -3.79 -12.93 30.96
C GLU A 15 -5.10 -12.61 30.27
N VAL A 16 -6.21 -13.08 30.85
CA VAL A 16 -7.59 -12.87 30.38
C VAL A 16 -8.23 -11.76 31.20
N LEU A 17 -8.73 -10.74 30.50
CA LEU A 17 -9.31 -9.51 31.02
C LEU A 17 -10.82 -9.68 31.30
N CYS A 18 -11.14 -10.54 32.26
CA CYS A 18 -12.53 -10.96 32.54
C CYS A 18 -13.48 -9.80 32.91
N ASP A 19 -12.98 -8.75 33.54
CA ASP A 19 -13.81 -7.60 33.93
C ASP A 19 -14.09 -6.66 32.74
N GLU A 20 -13.17 -6.61 31.78
CA GLU A 20 -13.27 -5.71 30.64
C GLU A 20 -14.08 -6.33 29.50
N ALA A 21 -13.90 -7.62 29.21
CA ALA A 21 -14.62 -8.35 28.17
C ALA A 21 -15.23 -9.65 28.74
N PRO A 22 -16.27 -9.55 29.60
CA PRO A 22 -16.80 -10.69 30.34
C PRO A 22 -17.35 -11.80 29.45
N LYS A 23 -18.09 -11.49 28.37
CA LYS A 23 -18.62 -12.54 27.47
C LYS A 23 -17.51 -13.22 26.69
N ALA A 24 -16.60 -12.46 26.09
CA ALA A 24 -15.48 -13.03 25.34
C ALA A 24 -14.57 -13.87 26.25
N SER A 25 -14.33 -13.40 27.47
CA SER A 25 -13.54 -14.11 28.49
C SER A 25 -14.22 -15.39 28.96
N GLU A 26 -15.52 -15.35 29.26
CA GLU A 26 -16.30 -16.53 29.67
C GLU A 26 -16.27 -17.59 28.57
N ASN A 27 -16.55 -17.19 27.32
CA ASN A 27 -16.50 -18.07 26.17
C ASN A 27 -15.12 -18.73 26.01
N PHE A 28 -14.05 -17.93 26.01
CA PHE A 28 -12.69 -18.43 25.86
C PHE A 28 -12.30 -19.39 26.99
N LEU A 29 -12.55 -19.02 28.25
CA LEU A 29 -12.20 -19.83 29.42
C LEU A 29 -12.98 -21.15 29.48
N ALA A 30 -14.26 -21.13 29.14
CA ALA A 30 -15.09 -22.33 29.12
C ALA A 30 -14.68 -23.29 27.98
N LEU A 31 -14.33 -22.77 26.80
CA LEU A 31 -13.78 -23.58 25.70
C LEU A 31 -12.39 -24.17 26.05
N CYS A 32 -11.54 -23.41 26.75
CA CYS A 32 -10.31 -23.95 27.32
C CYS A 32 -10.60 -25.09 28.32
N GLY A 33 -11.56 -24.87 29.24
CA GLY A 33 -11.91 -25.85 30.27
C GLY A 33 -12.50 -27.15 29.74
N SER A 34 -13.10 -27.14 28.54
CA SER A 34 -13.64 -28.33 27.88
C SER A 34 -12.65 -29.03 26.93
N GLY A 35 -11.40 -28.55 26.82
CA GLY A 35 -10.42 -29.05 25.85
C GLY A 35 -10.79 -28.75 24.39
N TYR A 36 -11.65 -27.76 24.13
CA TYR A 36 -12.13 -27.45 22.77
C TYR A 36 -11.01 -27.00 21.83
N TYR A 37 -9.99 -26.34 22.39
CA TYR A 37 -8.83 -25.86 21.64
C TYR A 37 -7.72 -26.91 21.50
N ASP A 38 -7.86 -28.10 22.08
CA ASP A 38 -6.83 -29.14 22.00
C ASP A 38 -6.65 -29.60 20.55
N ASN A 39 -5.40 -29.61 20.09
CA ASN A 39 -5.02 -29.95 18.71
C ASN A 39 -5.65 -29.04 17.63
N THR A 40 -6.03 -27.80 17.98
CA THR A 40 -6.43 -26.81 16.97
C THR A 40 -5.23 -26.29 16.18
N LEU A 41 -5.39 -26.21 14.87
CA LEU A 41 -4.34 -25.70 13.97
C LEU A 41 -4.31 -24.17 13.97
N VAL A 42 -3.11 -23.63 13.74
CA VAL A 42 -2.97 -22.25 13.26
C VAL A 42 -3.34 -22.21 11.78
N HIS A 43 -4.50 -21.64 11.45
CA HIS A 43 -4.99 -21.59 10.06
C HIS A 43 -4.64 -20.30 9.34
N ARG A 44 -4.17 -19.27 10.06
CA ARG A 44 -3.66 -18.03 9.45
C ARG A 44 -2.54 -17.45 10.29
N ASN A 45 -1.35 -17.36 9.71
CA ASN A 45 -0.17 -16.75 10.30
C ASN A 45 0.39 -15.70 9.34
N ILE A 46 0.37 -14.43 9.72
CA ILE A 46 0.91 -13.32 8.92
C ILE A 46 2.00 -12.65 9.76
N SER A 47 3.25 -12.87 9.37
CA SER A 47 4.42 -12.29 10.03
C SER A 47 4.30 -10.77 10.14
N GLY A 48 4.68 -10.18 11.27
CA GLY A 48 4.51 -8.76 11.58
C GLY A 48 3.06 -8.30 11.85
N PHE A 49 2.06 -9.15 11.62
CA PHE A 49 0.64 -8.80 11.79
C PHE A 49 -0.03 -9.57 12.92
N ILE A 50 -0.54 -10.78 12.67
CA ILE A 50 -1.28 -11.60 13.62
C ILE A 50 -1.05 -13.09 13.38
N VAL A 51 -1.27 -13.89 14.41
CA VAL A 51 -1.54 -15.32 14.32
C VAL A 51 -2.95 -15.63 14.79
N GLN A 52 -3.72 -16.34 13.98
CA GLN A 52 -5.13 -16.65 14.23
C GLN A 52 -5.33 -18.17 14.35
N MET A 53 -6.12 -18.56 15.34
CA MET A 53 -6.41 -19.94 15.69
C MET A 53 -7.78 -20.06 16.38
N GLY A 54 -8.11 -21.23 16.91
CA GLY A 54 -9.35 -21.47 17.64
C GLY A 54 -10.51 -22.01 16.79
N ASP A 55 -10.20 -22.59 15.63
CA ASP A 55 -11.13 -23.35 14.80
C ASP A 55 -10.78 -24.86 14.83
N PRO A 56 -11.55 -25.71 15.54
CA PRO A 56 -11.33 -27.17 15.59
C PRO A 56 -11.40 -27.87 14.24
N THR A 57 -12.02 -27.25 13.23
CA THR A 57 -12.07 -27.83 11.89
C THR A 57 -10.78 -27.61 11.11
N GLY A 58 -9.91 -26.69 11.55
CA GLY A 58 -8.68 -26.30 10.86
C GLY A 58 -8.90 -25.59 9.52
N THR A 59 -10.15 -25.24 9.17
CA THR A 59 -10.48 -24.62 7.88
C THR A 59 -10.36 -23.09 7.89
N GLY A 60 -10.31 -22.49 9.08
CA GLY A 60 -10.37 -21.05 9.31
C GLY A 60 -11.76 -20.44 9.13
N LYS A 61 -12.77 -21.26 8.84
CA LYS A 61 -14.18 -20.85 8.64
C LYS A 61 -15.13 -21.46 9.67
N GLY A 62 -14.63 -22.33 10.55
CA GLY A 62 -15.40 -22.98 11.60
C GLY A 62 -15.29 -22.27 12.95
N GLY A 63 -15.67 -22.99 14.01
CA GLY A 63 -15.65 -22.48 15.37
C GLY A 63 -17.01 -22.02 15.88
N THR A 64 -17.36 -22.44 17.09
CA THR A 64 -18.66 -22.19 17.73
C THR A 64 -18.44 -21.69 19.15
N SER A 65 -19.23 -20.70 19.57
CA SER A 65 -19.22 -20.26 20.97
C SER A 65 -19.80 -21.34 21.90
N ILE A 66 -19.59 -21.17 23.21
CA ILE A 66 -20.22 -22.03 24.23
C ILE A 66 -21.74 -21.98 24.24
N TRP A 67 -22.34 -20.95 23.64
CA TRP A 67 -23.79 -20.78 23.55
C TRP A 67 -24.38 -21.37 22.26
N GLY A 68 -23.55 -21.88 21.35
CA GLY A 68 -23.99 -22.43 20.06
C GLY A 68 -24.43 -21.38 19.03
N THR A 69 -24.42 -20.09 19.39
CA THR A 69 -24.71 -18.95 18.51
C THR A 69 -23.56 -17.94 18.55
N LEU A 70 -23.48 -17.06 17.55
CA LEU A 70 -22.54 -15.94 17.58
C LEU A 70 -22.92 -14.95 18.69
N PHE A 71 -21.95 -14.17 19.19
CA PHE A 71 -22.18 -13.18 20.24
C PHE A 71 -21.54 -11.81 19.94
N ASP A 72 -22.11 -10.79 20.60
CA ASP A 72 -21.80 -9.37 20.40
C ASP A 72 -20.35 -8.99 20.74
N ASP A 73 -19.86 -7.89 20.17
CA ASP A 73 -18.56 -7.32 20.49
C ASP A 73 -18.56 -6.51 21.81
N GLU A 74 -17.46 -6.58 22.56
CA GLU A 74 -17.23 -5.83 23.80
C GLU A 74 -16.14 -4.77 23.58
N ILE A 75 -16.40 -3.83 22.67
CA ILE A 75 -15.44 -2.79 22.29
C ILE A 75 -15.28 -1.75 23.40
N ARG A 76 -14.04 -1.53 23.86
CA ARG A 76 -13.69 -0.46 24.80
C ARG A 76 -12.59 0.46 24.26
N PRO A 77 -12.73 1.79 24.37
CA PRO A 77 -11.70 2.74 23.95
C PRO A 77 -10.35 2.56 24.67
N THR A 78 -10.37 2.00 25.88
CA THR A 78 -9.19 1.70 26.70
C THR A 78 -8.47 0.42 26.29
N LEU A 79 -9.13 -0.44 25.51
CA LEU A 79 -8.57 -1.69 25.02
C LEU A 79 -8.24 -1.58 23.54
N CYS A 80 -6.95 -1.46 23.26
CA CYS A 80 -6.41 -1.30 21.92
C CYS A 80 -5.27 -2.29 21.67
N HIS A 81 -4.97 -2.52 20.40
CA HIS A 81 -3.89 -3.34 19.90
C HIS A 81 -2.60 -2.52 19.86
N ASP A 82 -2.22 -1.94 21.01
CA ASP A 82 -1.12 -0.99 21.14
C ASP A 82 0.28 -1.63 21.15
N ARG A 83 0.35 -2.97 21.25
CA ARG A 83 1.58 -3.72 21.43
C ARG A 83 1.49 -5.13 20.84
N ARG A 84 2.63 -5.81 20.81
CA ARG A 84 2.75 -7.26 20.57
C ARG A 84 2.07 -8.05 21.68
N GLY A 85 1.43 -9.16 21.32
CA GLY A 85 0.82 -10.08 22.26
C GLY A 85 -0.60 -9.69 22.71
N VAL A 86 -1.29 -8.78 22.01
CA VAL A 86 -2.70 -8.49 22.31
C VAL A 86 -3.57 -9.62 21.76
N VAL A 87 -4.46 -10.16 22.59
CA VAL A 87 -5.36 -11.27 22.26
C VAL A 87 -6.77 -10.74 22.06
N SER A 88 -7.34 -11.02 20.90
CA SER A 88 -8.61 -10.44 20.46
C SER A 88 -9.44 -11.45 19.68
N MET A 89 -10.77 -11.32 19.74
CA MET A 89 -11.68 -12.23 19.03
C MET A 89 -11.54 -12.08 17.52
N ALA A 90 -11.54 -13.19 16.80
CA ALA A 90 -11.61 -13.20 15.34
C ALA A 90 -13.07 -13.37 14.92
N ASN A 91 -13.66 -12.30 14.38
CA ASN A 91 -15.05 -12.27 13.92
C ASN A 91 -15.12 -12.05 12.39
N SER A 92 -16.29 -12.27 11.80
CA SER A 92 -16.57 -12.07 10.36
C SER A 92 -17.27 -10.73 10.08
N GLY A 93 -17.15 -9.77 10.98
CA GLY A 93 -17.92 -8.54 11.03
C GLY A 93 -18.40 -8.25 12.46
N ALA A 94 -18.95 -7.05 12.68
CA ALA A 94 -19.43 -6.64 14.00
C ALA A 94 -20.40 -7.66 14.59
N ASP A 95 -20.23 -7.97 15.87
CA ASP A 95 -21.11 -8.83 16.67
C ASP A 95 -21.19 -10.29 16.20
N THR A 96 -20.13 -10.79 15.56
CA THR A 96 -20.07 -12.17 15.04
C THR A 96 -19.00 -13.04 15.73
N ASN A 97 -18.84 -12.90 17.04
CA ASN A 97 -17.83 -13.65 17.78
C ASN A 97 -18.22 -15.14 17.93
N GLY A 98 -17.26 -16.03 17.68
CA GLY A 98 -17.38 -17.49 17.82
C GLY A 98 -16.34 -18.03 18.79
N SER A 99 -15.56 -19.04 18.36
CA SER A 99 -14.43 -19.57 19.16
C SER A 99 -13.06 -19.09 18.68
N GLN A 100 -12.97 -18.48 17.49
CA GLN A 100 -11.69 -18.09 16.92
C GLN A 100 -11.16 -16.80 17.57
N PHE A 101 -9.84 -16.74 17.72
CA PHE A 101 -9.13 -15.57 18.25
C PHE A 101 -7.80 -15.39 17.55
N PHE A 102 -7.22 -14.20 17.67
CA PHE A 102 -5.89 -13.90 17.16
C PHE A 102 -5.01 -13.23 18.22
N ILE A 103 -3.69 -13.38 18.03
CA ILE A 103 -2.64 -12.74 18.82
C ILE A 103 -1.83 -11.83 17.91
N THR A 104 -1.61 -10.58 18.29
CA THR A 104 -0.84 -9.63 17.49
C THR A 104 0.67 -9.85 17.62
N TYR A 105 1.40 -9.70 16.51
CA TYR A 105 2.88 -9.70 16.53
C TYR A 105 3.48 -8.31 16.71
N ALA A 106 2.72 -7.26 16.41
CA ALA A 106 3.13 -5.87 16.57
C ALA A 106 1.92 -5.02 16.98
N ARG A 107 2.13 -3.71 17.14
CA ARG A 107 1.04 -2.73 17.33
C ARG A 107 0.16 -2.69 16.08
N GLN A 108 -1.15 -2.85 16.24
CA GLN A 108 -2.14 -2.92 15.15
C GLN A 108 -3.33 -1.97 15.36
N PRO A 109 -3.15 -0.63 15.28
CA PRO A 109 -4.23 0.33 15.58
C PRO A 109 -5.41 0.24 14.61
N SER A 110 -5.20 -0.33 13.42
CA SER A 110 -6.23 -0.56 12.41
C SER A 110 -7.31 -1.56 12.86
N LEU A 111 -7.02 -2.36 13.89
CA LEU A 111 -7.93 -3.33 14.52
C LEU A 111 -8.71 -2.74 15.70
N ASP A 112 -8.31 -1.57 16.19
CA ASP A 112 -8.97 -0.90 17.32
C ASP A 112 -10.41 -0.53 16.95
N GLY A 113 -11.32 -0.72 17.90
CA GLY A 113 -12.73 -0.45 17.69
C GLY A 113 -13.48 -1.47 16.83
N LYS A 114 -12.81 -2.51 16.31
CA LYS A 114 -13.40 -3.52 15.41
C LYS A 114 -13.46 -4.93 15.99
N TYR A 115 -12.56 -5.25 16.91
CA TYR A 115 -12.46 -6.58 17.49
C TYR A 115 -12.41 -6.50 19.01
N THR A 116 -13.05 -7.45 19.67
CA THR A 116 -13.10 -7.55 21.13
C THR A 116 -11.76 -8.02 21.68
N VAL A 117 -10.98 -7.09 22.23
CA VAL A 117 -9.75 -7.41 22.97
C VAL A 117 -10.14 -7.99 24.32
N PHE A 118 -9.72 -9.22 24.60
CA PHE A 118 -10.09 -9.92 25.84
C PHE A 118 -8.89 -10.50 26.60
N GLY A 119 -7.67 -10.37 26.07
CA GLY A 119 -6.49 -10.87 26.76
C GLY A 119 -5.16 -10.31 26.26
N ARG A 120 -4.07 -10.69 26.95
CA ARG A 120 -2.70 -10.29 26.63
C ARG A 120 -1.73 -11.42 26.93
N VAL A 121 -0.76 -11.65 26.07
CA VAL A 121 0.36 -12.55 26.34
C VAL A 121 1.28 -11.89 27.37
N VAL A 122 1.46 -12.55 28.51
CA VAL A 122 2.29 -12.07 29.64
C VAL A 122 3.58 -12.87 29.79
N SER A 123 3.70 -14.03 29.13
CA SER A 123 4.91 -14.84 29.06
C SER A 123 4.89 -15.74 27.81
N GLY A 124 6.07 -16.05 27.25
CA GLY A 124 6.20 -16.90 26.06
C GLY A 124 6.57 -16.15 24.77
N ASP A 125 7.28 -15.00 24.88
CA ASP A 125 7.66 -14.22 23.68
C ASP A 125 8.56 -14.99 22.71
N ASP A 126 9.38 -15.93 23.21
CA ASP A 126 10.15 -16.85 22.37
C ASP A 126 9.25 -17.75 21.52
N ALA A 127 8.17 -18.30 22.10
CA ALA A 127 7.20 -19.11 21.39
C ALA A 127 6.41 -18.27 20.38
N LEU A 128 6.03 -17.04 20.76
CA LEU A 128 5.36 -16.11 19.84
C LEU A 128 6.27 -15.72 18.67
N SER A 129 7.56 -15.51 18.94
CA SER A 129 8.57 -15.21 17.92
C SER A 129 8.87 -16.42 17.03
N ALA A 130 8.82 -17.62 17.58
CA ALA A 130 8.94 -18.85 16.80
C ALA A 130 7.72 -19.02 15.88
N LEU A 131 6.49 -18.82 16.39
CA LEU A 131 5.27 -18.82 15.57
C LEU A 131 5.38 -17.81 14.43
N GLU A 132 5.91 -16.61 14.66
CA GLU A 132 6.02 -15.55 13.66
C GLU A 132 6.97 -15.90 12.49
N ARG A 133 7.97 -16.76 12.74
CA ARG A 133 8.94 -17.22 11.73
C ARG A 133 8.45 -18.41 10.92
N LEU A 134 7.35 -19.06 11.32
CA LEU A 134 6.82 -20.21 10.60
C LEU A 134 6.05 -19.77 9.36
N GLU A 135 6.64 -20.02 8.19
CA GLU A 135 5.94 -19.90 6.91
C GLU A 135 4.91 -21.02 6.77
N MET A 136 3.64 -20.66 6.60
CA MET A 136 2.59 -21.65 6.36
C MET A 136 2.66 -22.15 4.92
N SER A 137 3.18 -23.37 4.72
CA SER A 137 3.02 -24.09 3.46
C SER A 137 1.54 -24.47 3.24
N GLN A 138 1.02 -24.18 2.05
CA GLN A 138 -0.29 -24.72 1.65
C GLN A 138 -0.16 -26.24 1.48
N SER A 139 -1.03 -27.01 2.13
CA SER A 139 -1.06 -28.47 2.02
C SER A 139 -1.54 -28.95 0.62
N PRO A 140 -1.18 -30.18 0.18
CA PRO A 140 -0.70 -30.42 -1.18
C PRO A 140 -1.65 -31.22 -2.08
N GLN A 141 -1.58 -31.03 -3.41
CA GLN A 141 -1.88 -32.09 -4.38
C GLN A 141 -0.91 -32.11 -5.58
N SER A 142 -0.41 -33.32 -5.82
CA SER A 142 0.31 -33.87 -6.99
C SER A 142 1.80 -33.52 -7.18
N SER A 143 2.61 -34.50 -6.82
CA SER A 143 3.98 -34.77 -7.26
C SER A 143 4.05 -35.13 -8.74
N ASP A 144 5.05 -34.64 -9.46
CA ASP A 144 6.13 -35.50 -9.99
C ASP A 144 7.34 -34.68 -10.43
N SER A 145 8.51 -35.27 -10.31
CA SER A 145 9.84 -34.68 -10.47
C SER A 145 10.50 -35.09 -11.78
N SER A 146 11.16 -34.14 -12.47
CA SER A 146 12.47 -34.41 -13.09
C SER A 146 13.19 -33.13 -13.51
N LYS A 147 14.47 -33.05 -13.14
CA LYS A 147 15.42 -31.98 -13.47
C LYS A 147 15.92 -32.11 -14.92
N LYS A 148 16.08 -30.99 -15.65
CA LYS A 148 17.32 -30.67 -16.42
C LYS A 148 17.32 -29.28 -17.08
N ALA A 149 18.47 -28.60 -16.87
CA ALA A 149 19.21 -27.69 -17.74
C ALA A 149 18.67 -26.27 -18.06
N ARG A 150 19.54 -25.29 -17.77
CA ARG A 150 19.47 -23.86 -18.06
C ARG A 150 19.15 -23.55 -19.53
N THR A 151 18.09 -22.77 -19.74
CA THR A 151 18.01 -21.67 -20.73
C THR A 151 16.82 -20.78 -20.37
N VAL A 152 17.09 -19.46 -20.28
CA VAL A 152 16.19 -18.28 -20.33
C VAL A 152 14.69 -18.57 -20.15
N ARG A 153 14.14 -18.22 -18.97
CA ARG A 153 12.69 -18.04 -18.74
C ARG A 153 12.48 -16.99 -17.65
N ASP A 154 12.18 -15.76 -18.07
CA ASP A 154 11.84 -14.62 -17.22
C ASP A 154 10.37 -14.61 -16.75
N ASP A 155 9.66 -15.74 -16.80
CA ASP A 155 8.20 -15.78 -16.59
C ASP A 155 7.72 -16.52 -15.32
N GLU A 156 8.57 -17.32 -14.65
CA GLU A 156 8.10 -18.18 -13.53
C GLU A 156 8.08 -17.52 -12.15
N GLU A 157 8.90 -16.49 -11.87
CA GLU A 157 8.87 -15.79 -10.56
C GLU A 157 7.74 -14.75 -10.45
N VAL A 158 7.26 -14.20 -11.57
CA VAL A 158 6.09 -13.29 -11.60
C VAL A 158 4.80 -14.04 -11.23
N LEU A 159 4.73 -15.35 -11.53
CA LEU A 159 3.57 -16.22 -11.28
C LEU A 159 3.28 -16.46 -9.79
N HIS A 160 4.28 -16.39 -8.90
CA HIS A 160 4.08 -16.66 -7.48
C HIS A 160 3.32 -15.55 -6.71
N ARG A 161 3.15 -14.36 -7.31
CA ARG A 161 2.52 -13.19 -6.66
C ARG A 161 1.16 -12.78 -7.23
N ASP A 162 0.73 -13.36 -8.35
CA ASP A 162 -0.65 -13.26 -8.83
C ASP A 162 -1.70 -13.66 -7.76
N PRO A 163 -1.49 -14.71 -6.94
CA PRO A 163 -2.49 -15.14 -5.98
C PRO A 163 -2.82 -14.08 -4.93
N SER A 164 -1.82 -13.38 -4.37
CA SER A 164 -2.06 -12.35 -3.33
C SER A 164 -2.79 -11.13 -3.90
N TYR A 165 -2.41 -10.70 -5.11
CA TYR A 165 -3.06 -9.63 -5.85
C TYR A 165 -4.55 -9.94 -6.09
N PHE A 166 -4.86 -11.08 -6.72
CA PHE A 166 -6.26 -11.44 -6.99
C PHE A 166 -7.04 -11.80 -5.72
N GLN A 167 -6.37 -12.33 -4.68
CA GLN A 167 -6.99 -12.56 -3.39
C GLN A 167 -7.42 -11.25 -2.73
N TYR A 168 -6.59 -10.20 -2.79
CA TYR A 168 -6.96 -8.86 -2.33
C TYR A 168 -8.21 -8.36 -3.07
N TYR A 169 -8.20 -8.37 -4.40
CA TYR A 169 -9.34 -7.87 -5.19
C TYR A 169 -10.61 -8.74 -5.12
N SER A 170 -10.51 -9.98 -4.63
CA SER A 170 -11.65 -10.88 -4.40
C SER A 170 -12.50 -10.55 -3.15
N GLN A 171 -12.02 -9.66 -2.27
CA GLN A 171 -12.72 -9.30 -1.04
C GLN A 171 -13.70 -8.15 -1.27
N LEU A 172 -14.92 -8.29 -0.74
CA LEU A 172 -15.94 -7.26 -0.86
C LEU A 172 -15.55 -5.95 -0.16
N GLN A 173 -14.75 -6.01 0.91
CA GLN A 173 -14.27 -4.81 1.58
C GLN A 173 -13.44 -3.93 0.65
N HIS A 174 -12.53 -4.52 -0.14
CA HIS A 174 -11.71 -3.76 -1.08
C HIS A 174 -12.55 -3.20 -2.24
N GLN A 175 -13.52 -3.97 -2.73
CA GLN A 175 -14.49 -3.47 -3.70
C GLN A 175 -15.32 -2.31 -3.13
N GLN A 176 -15.75 -2.40 -1.87
CA GLN A 176 -16.51 -1.37 -1.20
C GLN A 176 -15.70 -0.08 -1.05
N ASN A 177 -14.43 -0.17 -0.63
CA ASN A 177 -13.56 1.02 -0.50
C ASN A 177 -13.47 1.77 -1.84
N MET A 178 -13.30 1.02 -2.94
CA MET A 178 -13.27 1.57 -4.29
C MET A 178 -14.61 2.17 -4.75
N LEU A 179 -15.75 1.60 -4.32
CA LEU A 179 -17.09 2.10 -4.65
C LEU A 179 -17.52 3.30 -3.79
N GLN A 180 -17.04 3.39 -2.56
CA GLN A 180 -17.29 4.49 -1.63
C GLN A 180 -16.50 5.76 -1.99
N ASP A 181 -15.43 5.63 -2.77
CA ASP A 181 -14.80 6.75 -3.43
C ASP A 181 -15.78 7.35 -4.46
N TYR A 182 -16.51 8.37 -4.01
CA TYR A 182 -17.51 9.05 -4.81
C TYR A 182 -16.87 9.80 -5.99
N VAL A 183 -15.68 10.40 -5.82
CA VAL A 183 -14.99 11.12 -6.89
C VAL A 183 -14.66 10.15 -8.03
N ARG A 184 -14.10 8.99 -7.69
CA ARG A 184 -13.85 7.89 -8.63
C ARG A 184 -15.13 7.45 -9.33
N THR A 185 -16.09 6.95 -8.57
CA THR A 185 -17.26 6.26 -9.12
C THR A 185 -18.16 7.21 -9.91
N SER A 186 -18.34 8.45 -9.43
CA SER A 186 -19.17 9.45 -10.10
C SER A 186 -18.55 9.97 -11.39
N ALA A 187 -17.22 10.11 -11.48
CA ALA A 187 -16.58 10.54 -12.72
C ALA A 187 -16.75 9.50 -13.83
N TYR A 188 -16.53 8.22 -13.53
CA TYR A 188 -16.80 7.13 -14.47
C TYR A 188 -18.27 7.07 -14.89
N HIS A 189 -19.20 7.13 -13.93
CA HIS A 189 -20.63 7.17 -14.23
C HIS A 189 -20.99 8.36 -15.14
N THR A 190 -20.49 9.55 -14.82
CA THR A 190 -20.75 10.78 -15.60
C THR A 190 -20.17 10.68 -17.00
N ALA A 191 -18.92 10.24 -17.12
CA ALA A 191 -18.25 10.04 -18.40
C ALA A 191 -19.02 9.06 -19.32
N ILE A 192 -19.50 7.95 -18.77
CA ILE A 192 -20.26 6.94 -19.51
C ILE A 192 -21.65 7.45 -19.89
N THR A 193 -22.37 8.06 -18.95
CA THR A 193 -23.75 8.52 -19.17
C THR A 193 -23.84 9.72 -20.11
N GLN A 194 -22.96 10.73 -19.96
CA GLN A 194 -22.90 11.89 -20.85
C GLN A 194 -22.50 11.49 -22.28
N ASN A 195 -21.69 10.43 -22.41
CA ASN A 195 -21.28 9.88 -23.70
C ASN A 195 -22.06 8.60 -24.08
N SER A 196 -23.33 8.49 -23.66
CA SER A 196 -24.17 7.31 -23.92
C SER A 196 -24.32 6.95 -25.41
N ALA A 197 -24.16 7.91 -26.32
CA ALA A 197 -24.14 7.67 -27.76
C ALA A 197 -23.03 6.69 -28.20
N VAL A 198 -21.91 6.65 -27.47
CA VAL A 198 -20.79 5.72 -27.72
C VAL A 198 -21.16 4.29 -27.33
N PHE A 199 -22.02 4.12 -26.33
CA PHE A 199 -22.44 2.81 -25.82
C PHE A 199 -23.72 2.29 -26.50
N ARG A 200 -24.65 3.17 -26.87
CA ARG A 200 -26.00 2.78 -27.33
C ARG A 200 -25.97 1.82 -28.51
N GLY A 201 -26.51 0.61 -28.30
CA GLY A 201 -26.58 -0.44 -29.32
C GLY A 201 -25.23 -1.04 -29.70
N ARG A 202 -24.18 -0.77 -28.91
CA ARG A 202 -22.81 -1.27 -29.12
C ARG A 202 -22.45 -2.41 -28.18
N VAL A 203 -21.44 -3.18 -28.54
CA VAL A 203 -20.86 -4.20 -27.67
C VAL A 203 -19.70 -3.57 -26.90
N ALA A 204 -19.70 -3.68 -25.59
CA ALA A 204 -18.63 -3.17 -24.73
C ALA A 204 -17.88 -4.29 -23.99
N MET A 205 -16.68 -3.99 -23.52
CA MET A 205 -15.89 -4.83 -22.62
C MET A 205 -15.49 -4.02 -21.38
N ASP A 206 -15.56 -4.67 -20.22
CA ASP A 206 -15.08 -4.16 -18.94
C ASP A 206 -13.89 -5.02 -18.48
N VAL A 207 -12.68 -4.42 -18.43
CA VAL A 207 -11.43 -5.14 -18.14
C VAL A 207 -11.07 -4.96 -16.67
N GLY A 208 -10.94 -6.07 -15.94
CA GLY A 208 -10.78 -6.05 -14.48
C GLY A 208 -12.07 -5.56 -13.81
N ALA A 209 -13.19 -6.16 -14.19
CA ALA A 209 -14.52 -5.64 -13.88
C ALA A 209 -14.82 -5.56 -12.37
N GLY A 210 -14.12 -6.32 -11.53
CA GLY A 210 -14.33 -6.36 -10.09
C GLY A 210 -15.78 -6.69 -9.75
N SER A 211 -16.45 -5.80 -9.02
CA SER A 211 -17.88 -5.89 -8.72
C SER A 211 -18.82 -5.71 -9.93
N GLY A 212 -18.30 -5.28 -11.09
CA GLY A 212 -19.02 -5.05 -12.34
C GLY A 212 -19.71 -3.70 -12.45
N ILE A 213 -19.39 -2.74 -11.59
CA ILE A 213 -20.07 -1.45 -11.56
C ILE A 213 -19.99 -0.70 -12.90
N LEU A 214 -18.83 -0.74 -13.57
CA LEU A 214 -18.63 -0.08 -14.87
C LEU A 214 -19.40 -0.81 -15.97
N SER A 215 -19.45 -2.14 -15.93
CA SER A 215 -20.33 -2.95 -16.78
C SER A 215 -21.79 -2.51 -16.65
N PHE A 216 -22.28 -2.27 -15.43
CA PHE A 216 -23.66 -1.83 -15.21
C PHE A 216 -23.91 -0.42 -15.74
N PHE A 217 -22.97 0.50 -15.56
CA PHE A 217 -23.05 1.84 -16.15
C PHE A 217 -23.10 1.79 -17.68
N ALA A 218 -22.30 0.92 -18.31
CA ALA A 218 -22.32 0.72 -19.76
C ALA A 218 -23.71 0.21 -20.23
N VAL A 219 -24.31 -0.75 -19.52
CA VAL A 219 -25.68 -1.22 -19.82
C VAL A 219 -26.71 -0.11 -19.66
N GLN A 220 -26.62 0.70 -18.59
CA GLN A 220 -27.48 1.87 -18.35
C GLN A 220 -27.36 2.93 -19.46
N ALA A 221 -26.15 3.12 -20.00
CA ALA A 221 -25.90 3.99 -21.15
C ALA A 221 -26.40 3.40 -22.49
N GLY A 222 -26.90 2.16 -22.49
CA GLY A 222 -27.54 1.52 -23.62
C GLY A 222 -26.66 0.52 -24.39
N ALA A 223 -25.53 0.08 -23.82
CA ALA A 223 -24.71 -0.99 -24.41
C ALA A 223 -25.56 -2.23 -24.68
N GLN A 224 -25.55 -2.71 -25.93
CA GLN A 224 -26.30 -3.89 -26.35
C GLN A 224 -25.89 -5.12 -25.51
N HIS A 225 -24.58 -5.27 -25.27
CA HIS A 225 -24.00 -6.35 -24.50
C HIS A 225 -22.68 -5.91 -23.88
N VAL A 226 -22.35 -6.42 -22.69
CA VAL A 226 -21.06 -6.17 -22.03
C VAL A 226 -20.36 -7.49 -21.70
N TYR A 227 -19.09 -7.60 -22.08
CA TYR A 227 -18.21 -8.68 -21.62
C TYR A 227 -17.38 -8.19 -20.45
N ALA A 228 -17.68 -8.67 -19.25
CA ALA A 228 -16.99 -8.31 -18.03
C ALA A 228 -15.89 -9.34 -17.73
N VAL A 229 -14.63 -8.95 -17.90
CA VAL A 229 -13.47 -9.82 -17.71
C VAL A 229 -12.91 -9.58 -16.31
N GLU A 230 -12.91 -10.60 -15.47
CA GLU A 230 -12.49 -10.53 -14.07
C GLU A 230 -11.72 -11.78 -13.68
N ALA A 231 -10.46 -11.62 -13.28
CA ALA A 231 -9.56 -12.75 -13.03
C ALA A 231 -9.67 -13.30 -11.59
N SER A 232 -10.12 -12.50 -10.64
CA SER A 232 -10.27 -12.91 -9.23
C SER A 232 -11.55 -13.70 -8.97
N ALA A 233 -11.66 -14.25 -7.76
CA ALA A 233 -12.89 -14.88 -7.27
C ALA A 233 -14.08 -13.90 -7.12
N MET A 234 -13.89 -12.59 -7.38
CA MET A 234 -15.01 -11.65 -7.51
C MET A 234 -15.92 -11.98 -8.70
N ALA A 235 -15.40 -12.64 -9.73
CA ALA A 235 -16.16 -13.02 -10.92
C ALA A 235 -17.43 -13.83 -10.59
N GLU A 236 -17.39 -14.69 -9.57
CA GLU A 236 -18.57 -15.47 -9.14
C GLU A 236 -19.67 -14.57 -8.56
N LYS A 237 -19.29 -13.59 -7.72
CA LYS A 237 -20.23 -12.63 -7.13
C LYS A 237 -20.81 -11.72 -8.21
N LEU A 238 -19.96 -11.27 -9.14
CA LEU A 238 -20.38 -10.50 -10.31
C LEU A 238 -21.37 -11.30 -11.18
N ARG A 239 -21.13 -12.59 -11.46
CA ARG A 239 -22.10 -13.43 -12.20
C ARG A 239 -23.48 -13.44 -11.55
N ALA A 240 -23.53 -13.68 -10.24
CA ALA A 240 -24.79 -13.70 -9.51
C ALA A 240 -25.52 -12.34 -9.59
N MET A 241 -24.78 -11.23 -9.47
CA MET A 241 -25.35 -9.89 -9.57
C MET A 241 -25.80 -9.55 -10.99
N ALA A 242 -25.01 -9.87 -12.00
CA ALA A 242 -25.30 -9.65 -13.42
C ALA A 242 -26.57 -10.40 -13.86
N GLU A 243 -26.69 -11.67 -13.46
CA GLU A 243 -27.89 -12.48 -13.76
C GLU A 243 -29.15 -11.91 -13.10
N ARG A 244 -29.03 -11.32 -11.90
CA ARG A 244 -30.15 -10.69 -11.19
C ARG A 244 -30.54 -9.33 -11.77
N ALA A 245 -29.57 -8.47 -12.07
CA ALA A 245 -29.80 -7.07 -12.41
C ALA A 245 -29.96 -6.82 -13.92
N TYR A 246 -29.22 -7.56 -14.75
CA TYR A 246 -29.12 -7.32 -16.19
C TYR A 246 -29.02 -8.64 -16.97
N LYS A 247 -29.93 -9.58 -16.66
CA LYS A 247 -29.99 -10.92 -17.24
C LYS A 247 -29.75 -10.91 -18.77
N GLY A 248 -28.75 -11.67 -19.21
CA GLY A 248 -28.40 -11.82 -20.63
C GLY A 248 -27.75 -10.61 -21.29
N ARG A 249 -27.50 -9.50 -20.57
CA ARG A 249 -26.84 -8.28 -21.09
C ARG A 249 -25.38 -8.17 -20.67
N VAL A 250 -24.97 -8.90 -19.63
CA VAL A 250 -23.59 -8.93 -19.13
C VAL A 250 -23.12 -10.37 -19.06
N THR A 251 -22.04 -10.70 -19.79
CA THR A 251 -21.37 -12.00 -19.74
C THR A 251 -20.07 -11.87 -18.95
N VAL A 252 -19.91 -12.68 -17.90
CA VAL A 252 -18.74 -12.60 -17.02
C VAL A 252 -17.71 -13.68 -17.37
N ILE A 253 -16.53 -13.25 -17.79
CA ILE A 253 -15.40 -14.09 -18.14
C ILE A 253 -14.44 -14.13 -16.95
N GLY A 254 -14.41 -15.26 -16.24
CA GLY A 254 -13.67 -15.42 -14.99
C GLY A 254 -12.21 -15.80 -15.22
N ARG A 255 -11.46 -14.96 -15.95
CA ARG A 255 -10.07 -15.22 -16.37
C ARG A 255 -9.31 -13.90 -16.52
N LYS A 256 -7.98 -14.00 -16.60
CA LYS A 256 -7.14 -12.90 -17.07
C LYS A 256 -7.46 -12.56 -18.52
N ILE A 257 -7.37 -11.28 -18.89
CA ILE A 257 -7.64 -10.82 -20.26
C ILE A 257 -6.64 -11.41 -21.27
N GLU A 258 -5.43 -11.72 -20.81
CA GLU A 258 -4.35 -12.31 -21.60
C GLU A 258 -4.50 -13.83 -21.82
N ASP A 259 -5.45 -14.50 -21.15
CA ASP A 259 -5.69 -15.92 -21.36
C ASP A 259 -6.19 -16.17 -22.80
N ALA A 260 -5.51 -17.06 -23.51
CA ALA A 260 -5.80 -17.38 -24.91
C ALA A 260 -7.25 -17.83 -25.16
N LYS A 261 -7.93 -18.37 -24.13
CA LYS A 261 -9.35 -18.76 -24.21
C LYS A 261 -10.29 -17.56 -24.24
N VAL A 262 -9.90 -16.40 -23.70
CA VAL A 262 -10.73 -15.19 -23.78
C VAL A 262 -10.95 -14.78 -25.24
N ALA A 263 -9.92 -14.91 -26.09
CA ALA A 263 -10.03 -14.64 -27.52
C ALA A 263 -11.01 -15.58 -28.27
N GLN A 264 -11.37 -16.71 -27.67
CA GLN A 264 -12.34 -17.66 -28.23
C GLN A 264 -13.78 -17.36 -27.75
N GLU A 265 -13.91 -16.75 -26.56
CA GLU A 265 -15.19 -16.49 -25.91
C GLU A 265 -15.70 -15.05 -26.13
N VAL A 266 -14.79 -14.11 -26.39
CA VAL A 266 -15.12 -12.68 -26.50
C VAL A 266 -14.84 -12.19 -27.93
N PRO A 267 -15.87 -11.67 -28.64
CA PRO A 267 -15.68 -11.07 -29.96
C PRO A 267 -15.00 -9.70 -29.85
N MET A 268 -14.60 -9.13 -30.99
CA MET A 268 -14.20 -7.73 -31.01
C MET A 268 -15.36 -6.81 -30.59
N VAL A 269 -15.04 -5.83 -29.75
CA VAL A 269 -15.97 -4.88 -29.12
C VAL A 269 -15.80 -3.48 -29.70
N ASP A 270 -16.84 -2.65 -29.56
CA ASP A 270 -16.82 -1.26 -30.02
C ASP A 270 -16.24 -0.30 -28.96
N VAL A 271 -16.35 -0.67 -27.67
CA VAL A 271 -15.92 0.16 -26.53
C VAL A 271 -15.25 -0.72 -25.48
N ILE A 272 -14.12 -0.28 -24.95
CA ILE A 272 -13.51 -0.87 -23.76
C ILE A 272 -13.54 0.17 -22.64
N VAL A 273 -14.04 -0.24 -21.49
CA VAL A 273 -13.97 0.51 -20.24
C VAL A 273 -13.13 -0.26 -19.24
N SER A 274 -12.34 0.45 -18.45
CA SER A 274 -11.58 -0.15 -17.35
C SER A 274 -11.25 0.91 -16.30
N GLU A 275 -10.92 0.46 -15.11
CA GLU A 275 -10.22 1.27 -14.11
C GLU A 275 -8.88 0.56 -13.80
N PRO A 276 -7.84 0.81 -14.62
CA PRO A 276 -6.55 0.13 -14.51
C PRO A 276 -5.52 0.91 -13.69
N ILE A 277 -5.96 1.81 -12.82
CA ILE A 277 -5.12 2.89 -12.28
C ILE A 277 -4.63 2.57 -10.88
N GLY A 278 -3.32 2.53 -10.71
CA GLY A 278 -2.65 2.47 -9.41
C GLY A 278 -2.19 3.84 -8.92
N VAL A 279 -1.50 3.86 -7.77
CA VAL A 279 -0.75 5.03 -7.29
C VAL A 279 0.18 5.54 -8.40
N LEU A 280 0.24 6.87 -8.55
CA LEU A 280 1.01 7.56 -9.60
C LEU A 280 0.68 7.07 -11.02
N LEU A 281 -0.59 6.74 -11.27
CA LEU A 281 -1.14 6.20 -12.53
C LEU A 281 -0.74 4.76 -12.85
N VAL A 282 0.50 4.36 -12.56
CA VAL A 282 1.15 3.19 -13.17
C VAL A 282 1.37 2.01 -12.21
N HIS A 283 1.25 2.20 -10.90
CA HIS A 283 1.42 1.11 -9.94
C HIS A 283 0.48 -0.08 -10.22
N GLU A 284 0.86 -1.28 -9.80
CA GLU A 284 0.17 -2.57 -10.05
C GLU A 284 0.19 -3.07 -11.52
N ARG A 285 0.63 -2.23 -12.46
CA ARG A 285 0.84 -2.55 -13.89
C ARG A 285 -0.41 -3.05 -14.62
N MET A 286 -1.60 -2.70 -14.16
CA MET A 286 -2.85 -3.07 -14.84
C MET A 286 -3.04 -2.35 -16.19
N LEU A 287 -2.34 -1.23 -16.42
CA LEU A 287 -2.31 -0.54 -17.71
C LEU A 287 -1.88 -1.43 -18.88
N GLU A 288 -0.96 -2.38 -18.65
CA GLU A 288 -0.52 -3.31 -19.69
C GLU A 288 -1.65 -4.25 -20.12
N SER A 289 -2.43 -4.75 -19.16
CA SER A 289 -3.64 -5.56 -19.42
C SER A 289 -4.71 -4.76 -20.17
N PHE A 290 -4.87 -3.48 -19.83
CA PHE A 290 -5.79 -2.58 -20.53
C PHE A 290 -5.36 -2.31 -21.98
N VAL A 291 -4.07 -2.06 -22.21
CA VAL A 291 -3.49 -1.91 -23.56
C VAL A 291 -3.60 -3.22 -24.36
N TYR A 292 -3.35 -4.36 -23.73
CA TYR A 292 -3.55 -5.67 -24.36
C TYR A 292 -5.01 -5.87 -24.82
N ALA A 293 -5.97 -5.50 -23.98
CA ALA A 293 -7.39 -5.57 -24.31
C ALA A 293 -7.72 -4.70 -25.53
N ARG A 294 -7.23 -3.46 -25.54
CA ARG A 294 -7.37 -2.52 -26.66
C ARG A 294 -6.84 -3.12 -27.96
N ASP A 295 -5.58 -3.57 -27.96
CA ASP A 295 -4.91 -4.00 -29.19
C ASP A 295 -5.52 -5.27 -29.80
N ARG A 296 -6.12 -6.12 -28.96
CA ARG A 296 -6.60 -7.43 -29.40
C ARG A 296 -8.11 -7.52 -29.60
N PHE A 297 -8.88 -6.73 -28.85
CA PHE A 297 -10.35 -6.85 -28.83
C PHE A 297 -11.07 -5.60 -29.30
N LEU A 298 -10.42 -4.43 -29.42
CA LEU A 298 -11.09 -3.22 -29.89
C LEU A 298 -11.19 -3.20 -31.42
N ARG A 299 -12.38 -2.92 -31.95
CA ARG A 299 -12.55 -2.68 -33.39
C ARG A 299 -11.82 -1.40 -33.82
N PRO A 300 -11.36 -1.31 -35.09
CA PRO A 300 -10.87 -0.05 -35.64
C PRO A 300 -11.90 1.09 -35.47
N GLY A 301 -11.47 2.21 -34.89
CA GLY A 301 -12.35 3.34 -34.57
C GLY A 301 -13.21 3.15 -33.32
N GLY A 302 -13.00 2.08 -32.55
CA GLY A 302 -13.62 1.88 -31.24
C GLY A 302 -13.06 2.85 -30.19
N ALA A 303 -13.76 2.94 -29.06
CA ALA A 303 -13.46 3.85 -27.97
C ALA A 303 -12.81 3.14 -26.77
N VAL A 304 -11.91 3.83 -26.07
CA VAL A 304 -11.37 3.41 -24.76
C VAL A 304 -11.72 4.45 -23.70
N LEU A 305 -12.13 3.99 -22.51
CA LEU A 305 -12.34 4.83 -21.34
C LEU A 305 -11.58 4.25 -20.12
N PRO A 306 -10.74 5.06 -19.44
CA PRO A 306 -10.34 6.42 -19.78
C PRO A 306 -9.57 6.50 -21.12
N SER A 307 -9.52 7.68 -21.74
CA SER A 307 -8.82 7.90 -23.01
C SER A 307 -7.35 8.24 -22.81
N ALA A 308 -7.01 8.94 -21.74
CA ALA A 308 -5.64 9.25 -21.36
C ALA A 308 -5.50 9.40 -19.84
N GLY A 309 -4.27 9.25 -19.36
CA GLY A 309 -3.87 9.62 -18.01
C GLY A 309 -2.66 10.54 -18.06
N THR A 310 -2.60 11.53 -17.18
CA THR A 310 -1.48 12.47 -17.08
C THR A 310 -0.81 12.30 -15.73
N ILE A 311 0.47 11.96 -15.70
CA ILE A 311 1.29 11.94 -14.49
C ILE A 311 1.81 13.36 -14.26
N HIS A 312 1.68 13.85 -13.03
CA HIS A 312 2.20 15.14 -12.60
C HIS A 312 3.31 14.93 -11.57
N LEU A 313 4.43 15.63 -11.74
CA LEU A 313 5.53 15.66 -10.77
C LEU A 313 5.88 17.12 -10.44
N ALA A 314 5.92 17.47 -9.15
CA ALA A 314 6.22 18.82 -8.69
C ALA A 314 7.15 18.81 -7.48
N PRO A 315 8.00 19.83 -7.30
CA PRO A 315 8.88 19.93 -6.14
C PRO A 315 8.06 20.30 -4.91
N ILE A 316 8.32 19.62 -3.79
CA ILE A 316 7.59 19.85 -2.53
C ILE A 316 8.52 20.27 -1.39
N SER A 317 7.98 21.12 -0.52
CA SER A 317 8.55 21.41 0.79
C SER A 317 7.66 20.80 1.88
N ASP A 318 8.18 19.76 2.54
CA ASP A 318 7.50 19.05 3.63
C ASP A 318 8.54 18.62 4.69
N SER A 319 8.94 19.58 5.52
CA SER A 319 9.95 19.34 6.56
C SER A 319 9.44 18.41 7.66
N ALA A 320 8.14 18.42 7.94
CA ALA A 320 7.54 17.55 8.94
C ALA A 320 7.68 16.08 8.53
N LEU A 321 7.26 15.75 7.30
CA LEU A 321 7.38 14.39 6.79
C LEU A 321 8.85 13.95 6.67
N TRP A 322 9.73 14.83 6.17
CA TRP A 322 11.15 14.50 6.06
C TRP A 322 11.78 14.19 7.42
N ASN A 323 11.48 14.99 8.45
CA ASN A 323 11.98 14.77 9.81
C ASN A 323 11.37 13.53 10.45
N GLU A 324 10.10 13.21 10.19
CA GLU A 324 9.47 11.98 10.67
C GLU A 324 10.17 10.75 10.08
N THR A 325 10.42 10.75 8.77
CA THR A 325 11.14 9.68 8.06
C THR A 325 12.57 9.53 8.59
N LEU A 326 13.28 10.64 8.81
CA LEU A 326 14.60 10.60 9.44
C LEU A 326 14.56 10.07 10.87
N ALA A 327 13.56 10.46 11.66
CA ALA A 327 13.42 10.00 13.05
C ALA A 327 13.26 8.47 13.14
N LYS A 328 12.51 7.86 12.20
CA LYS A 328 12.40 6.40 12.08
C LYS A 328 13.76 5.75 11.84
N ALA A 329 14.57 6.29 10.94
CA ALA A 329 15.93 5.80 10.72
C ALA A 329 16.84 6.02 11.96
N ARG A 330 16.74 7.18 12.62
CA ARG A 330 17.57 7.53 13.79
C ARG A 330 17.37 6.62 14.99
N PHE A 331 16.24 5.91 15.11
CA PHE A 331 16.07 4.85 16.11
C PHE A 331 17.25 3.89 16.12
N TRP A 332 17.80 3.57 14.94
CA TRP A 332 18.89 2.62 14.80
C TRP A 332 20.25 3.18 15.22
N GLN A 333 20.41 4.49 15.46
CA GLN A 333 21.69 5.07 15.94
C GLN A 333 21.98 4.81 17.43
N GLN A 334 21.14 4.05 18.12
CA GLN A 334 21.31 3.74 19.53
C GLN A 334 22.51 2.82 19.76
N ARG A 335 23.49 3.32 20.53
CA ARG A 335 24.75 2.60 20.85
C ARG A 335 24.63 1.55 21.96
N ALA A 336 23.54 1.56 22.72
CA ALA A 336 23.37 0.71 23.90
C ALA A 336 21.90 0.33 24.15
N PHE A 337 21.16 -0.02 23.09
CA PHE A 337 19.78 -0.50 23.21
C PHE A 337 19.75 -1.84 23.97
N TYR A 338 19.37 -1.81 25.24
CA TYR A 338 19.49 -2.94 26.16
C TYR A 338 20.89 -3.60 26.14
N GLY A 339 21.95 -2.79 26.02
CA GLY A 339 23.33 -3.27 25.97
C GLY A 339 23.82 -3.70 24.57
N VAL A 340 23.02 -3.51 23.51
CA VAL A 340 23.37 -3.83 22.13
C VAL A 340 23.54 -2.54 21.30
N ASP A 341 24.63 -2.44 20.52
CA ASP A 341 24.81 -1.36 19.55
C ASP A 341 24.02 -1.66 18.26
N LEU A 342 22.96 -0.89 18.01
CA LEU A 342 22.12 -1.00 16.81
C LEU A 342 22.63 -0.14 15.64
N ASN A 343 23.59 0.75 15.88
CA ASN A 343 24.08 1.72 14.90
C ASN A 343 24.51 1.14 13.55
N PRO A 344 25.05 -0.10 13.46
CA PRO A 344 25.32 -0.73 12.16
C PRO A 344 24.11 -0.82 11.22
N TYR A 345 22.87 -0.79 11.73
CA TYR A 345 21.65 -0.81 10.92
C TYR A 345 21.20 0.57 10.41
N PHE A 346 21.78 1.67 10.93
CA PHE A 346 21.31 3.02 10.61
C PHE A 346 21.36 3.34 9.10
N ALA A 347 22.45 3.01 8.43
CA ALA A 347 22.60 3.30 7.00
C ALA A 347 21.55 2.55 6.16
N SER A 348 21.33 1.26 6.45
CA SER A 348 20.31 0.46 5.78
C SER A 348 18.90 0.98 6.07
N ALA A 349 18.60 1.30 7.32
CA ALA A 349 17.30 1.86 7.70
C ALA A 349 17.05 3.24 7.08
N PHE A 350 18.08 4.09 6.97
CA PHE A 350 17.98 5.37 6.27
C PHE A 350 17.62 5.16 4.80
N ASP A 351 18.33 4.25 4.12
CA ASP A 351 18.11 3.98 2.69
C ASP A 351 16.74 3.35 2.44
N GLU A 352 16.30 2.43 3.30
CA GLU A 352 14.96 1.83 3.25
C GLU A 352 13.87 2.90 3.43
N ASN A 353 13.96 3.73 4.46
CA ASN A 353 12.96 4.77 4.74
C ASN A 353 12.89 5.86 3.65
N PHE A 354 14.03 6.26 3.08
CA PHE A 354 14.07 7.31 2.04
C PHE A 354 13.84 6.80 0.61
N SER A 355 13.89 5.48 0.39
CA SER A 355 13.52 4.86 -0.89
C SER A 355 12.03 4.47 -0.96
N ALA A 356 11.32 4.44 0.17
CA ALA A 356 9.88 4.22 0.22
C ALA A 356 9.08 5.50 -0.09
N PRO A 357 8.28 5.55 -1.18
CA PRO A 357 7.34 6.64 -1.40
C PRO A 357 6.26 6.70 -0.33
N VAL A 358 5.84 7.90 0.05
CA VAL A 358 4.78 8.10 1.06
C VAL A 358 3.48 8.49 0.38
N VAL A 359 2.50 7.60 0.42
CA VAL A 359 1.14 7.84 -0.06
C VAL A 359 0.35 8.57 1.04
N GLY A 360 -0.26 9.69 0.69
CA GLY A 360 -0.96 10.54 1.65
C GLY A 360 -1.34 11.87 1.03
N CYS A 361 -2.45 12.44 1.46
CA CYS A 361 -2.80 13.81 1.10
C CYS A 361 -1.76 14.80 1.63
N PHE A 362 -1.52 15.88 0.90
CA PHE A 362 -0.71 17.00 1.34
C PHE A 362 -1.29 18.33 0.87
N SER A 363 -0.94 19.42 1.57
CA SER A 363 -1.46 20.75 1.23
C SER A 363 -0.89 21.23 -0.10
N PRO A 364 -1.70 21.79 -1.01
CA PRO A 364 -1.19 22.46 -2.21
C PRO A 364 -0.13 23.53 -1.94
N THR A 365 -0.15 24.14 -0.76
CA THR A 365 0.84 25.15 -0.34
C THR A 365 2.25 24.59 -0.19
N SER A 366 2.41 23.26 -0.08
CA SER A 366 3.71 22.60 -0.06
C SER A 366 4.38 22.56 -1.44
N LEU A 367 3.63 22.82 -2.52
CA LEU A 367 4.17 22.84 -3.90
C LEU A 367 5.02 24.08 -4.13
N MET A 368 6.30 23.87 -4.47
CA MET A 368 7.25 24.95 -4.67
C MET A 368 7.25 25.52 -6.10
N ALA A 369 6.70 24.78 -7.07
CA ALA A 369 6.58 25.16 -8.48
C ALA A 369 5.37 24.48 -9.13
N GLU A 370 5.09 24.85 -10.38
CA GLU A 370 4.15 24.11 -11.24
C GLU A 370 4.67 22.69 -11.52
N SER A 371 3.74 21.75 -11.76
CA SER A 371 4.10 20.37 -12.07
C SER A 371 4.61 20.20 -13.50
N ALA A 372 5.61 19.36 -13.69
CA ALA A 372 5.93 18.76 -14.98
C ALA A 372 4.96 17.61 -15.26
N THR A 373 4.58 17.42 -16.53
CA THR A 373 3.54 16.45 -16.91
C THR A 373 4.04 15.40 -17.89
N HIS A 374 3.53 14.18 -17.78
CA HIS A 374 3.72 13.13 -18.77
C HIS A 374 2.37 12.48 -19.11
N VAL A 375 1.97 12.60 -20.38
CA VAL A 375 0.67 12.11 -20.86
C VAL A 375 0.82 10.71 -21.43
N VAL A 376 0.05 9.78 -20.89
CA VAL A 376 -0.12 8.41 -21.38
C VAL A 376 -1.45 8.34 -22.12
N ASN A 377 -1.40 8.39 -23.45
CA ASN A 377 -2.59 8.25 -24.27
C ASN A 377 -2.96 6.76 -24.41
N PHE A 378 -4.01 6.32 -23.72
CA PHE A 378 -4.42 4.93 -23.70
C PHE A 378 -4.95 4.42 -25.03
N ALA A 379 -5.32 5.31 -25.96
CA ALA A 379 -5.72 4.89 -27.31
C ALA A 379 -4.52 4.51 -28.20
N THR A 380 -3.30 4.99 -27.89
CA THR A 380 -2.15 4.84 -28.80
C THR A 380 -0.87 4.29 -28.14
N VAL A 381 -0.73 4.35 -26.82
CA VAL A 381 0.46 3.89 -26.11
C VAL A 381 0.68 2.38 -26.29
N SER A 382 1.91 1.95 -26.56
CA SER A 382 2.24 0.51 -26.60
C SER A 382 2.56 -0.02 -25.20
N ALA A 383 2.38 -1.33 -24.99
CA ALA A 383 2.77 -1.96 -23.73
C ALA A 383 4.28 -1.77 -23.44
N ASP A 384 5.12 -1.80 -24.47
CA ASP A 384 6.57 -1.57 -24.32
C ASP A 384 6.91 -0.15 -23.88
N ALA A 385 6.15 0.86 -24.31
CA ALA A 385 6.34 2.25 -23.86
C ALA A 385 6.01 2.42 -22.36
N LEU A 386 5.17 1.55 -21.79
CA LEU A 386 4.88 1.53 -20.36
C LEU A 386 6.00 0.85 -19.55
N ARG A 387 6.80 -0.03 -20.15
CA ARG A 387 7.87 -0.75 -19.42
C ARG A 387 8.98 0.16 -18.92
N SER A 388 9.29 1.22 -19.68
CA SER A 388 10.30 2.20 -19.29
C SER A 388 10.04 3.52 -20.00
N PHE A 389 9.90 4.59 -19.23
CA PHE A 389 9.78 5.95 -19.76
C PHE A 389 10.52 6.95 -18.87
N SER A 390 10.68 8.18 -19.37
CA SER A 390 11.38 9.23 -18.64
C SER A 390 10.67 10.56 -18.81
N MET A 391 10.71 11.35 -17.75
CA MET A 391 10.14 12.69 -17.66
C MET A 391 11.30 13.66 -17.45
N ALA A 392 11.55 14.51 -18.45
CA ALA A 392 12.40 15.68 -18.25
C ALA A 392 11.60 16.69 -17.41
N VAL A 393 12.15 17.08 -16.26
CA VAL A 393 11.49 18.00 -15.34
C VAL A 393 12.19 19.35 -15.39
N GLU A 394 11.38 20.41 -15.37
CA GLU A 394 11.82 21.78 -15.27
C GLU A 394 10.85 22.54 -14.38
N TRP A 395 11.33 22.97 -13.22
CA TRP A 395 10.53 23.60 -12.18
C TRP A 395 11.08 24.98 -11.86
N HIS A 396 10.27 25.99 -12.16
CA HIS A 396 10.57 27.39 -11.86
C HIS A 396 10.13 27.70 -10.43
N MET A 397 11.09 27.93 -9.54
CA MET A 397 10.86 27.99 -8.10
C MET A 397 10.13 29.29 -7.73
N ARG A 398 8.92 29.17 -7.15
CA ARG A 398 8.05 30.31 -6.81
C ARG A 398 8.49 31.06 -5.54
N TYR A 399 9.14 30.36 -4.62
CA TYR A 399 9.61 30.91 -3.35
C TYR A 399 10.92 30.27 -2.90
N THR A 400 11.66 30.97 -2.04
CA THR A 400 12.90 30.48 -1.42
C THR A 400 12.57 29.51 -0.29
N GLY A 401 13.24 28.35 -0.26
CA GLY A 401 13.04 27.36 0.78
C GLY A 401 13.87 26.10 0.56
N VAL A 402 13.47 25.03 1.22
CA VAL A 402 14.09 23.71 1.09
C VAL A 402 13.13 22.77 0.39
N MET A 403 13.55 22.24 -0.75
CA MET A 403 12.87 21.18 -1.47
C MET A 403 13.22 19.84 -0.82
N HIS A 404 12.23 19.24 -0.16
CA HIS A 404 12.39 17.99 0.59
C HIS A 404 12.12 16.75 -0.27
N GLY A 405 11.47 16.91 -1.43
CA GLY A 405 11.04 15.79 -2.25
C GLY A 405 10.36 16.21 -3.54
N VAL A 406 9.81 15.21 -4.22
CA VAL A 406 8.94 15.34 -5.39
C VAL A 406 7.56 14.80 -5.03
N GLY A 407 6.53 15.63 -5.15
CA GLY A 407 5.13 15.21 -5.07
C GLY A 407 4.66 14.70 -6.41
N GLY A 408 3.86 13.64 -6.41
CA GLY A 408 3.30 13.00 -7.59
C GLY A 408 1.81 12.73 -7.47
N TRP A 409 1.09 12.93 -8.56
CA TRP A 409 -0.34 12.61 -8.70
C TRP A 409 -0.67 12.37 -10.16
N PHE A 410 -1.94 12.08 -10.46
CA PHE A 410 -2.41 11.92 -11.83
C PHE A 410 -3.79 12.50 -12.08
N ASP A 411 -4.03 12.80 -13.35
CA ASP A 411 -5.34 13.16 -13.88
C ASP A 411 -5.78 12.12 -14.92
N LEU A 412 -7.08 11.87 -15.03
CA LEU A 412 -7.69 11.03 -16.06
C LEU A 412 -8.55 11.88 -16.97
N GLU A 413 -8.45 11.63 -18.27
CA GLU A 413 -9.30 12.19 -19.30
C GLU A 413 -10.25 11.12 -19.83
N PHE A 414 -11.52 11.49 -19.98
CA PHE A 414 -12.56 10.66 -20.58
C PHE A 414 -13.10 11.33 -21.84
N MET A 415 -12.48 11.00 -22.98
CA MET A 415 -12.87 11.48 -24.31
C MET A 415 -12.94 10.29 -25.28
N PRO A 416 -14.05 9.51 -25.28
CA PRO A 416 -14.15 8.28 -26.04
C PRO A 416 -14.12 8.41 -27.58
N GLY A 417 -14.31 9.61 -28.12
CA GLY A 417 -14.24 9.83 -29.57
C GLY A 417 -14.49 11.28 -29.96
N ALA A 418 -14.24 11.61 -31.23
CA ALA A 418 -14.44 12.96 -31.76
C ALA A 418 -15.91 13.42 -31.57
N GLY A 419 -16.11 14.59 -30.95
CA GLY A 419 -17.43 15.13 -30.63
C GLY A 419 -18.04 14.63 -29.31
N SER A 420 -17.32 13.80 -28.54
CA SER A 420 -17.68 13.42 -27.17
C SER A 420 -17.56 14.61 -26.22
N VAL A 421 -18.32 14.56 -25.11
CA VAL A 421 -18.15 15.51 -24.01
C VAL A 421 -16.94 15.07 -23.19
N ALA A 422 -15.87 15.86 -23.24
CA ALA A 422 -14.68 15.62 -22.43
C ALA A 422 -15.01 15.84 -20.95
N SER A 423 -14.61 14.88 -20.12
CA SER A 423 -14.68 14.98 -18.66
C SER A 423 -13.36 14.54 -18.05
N PHE A 424 -13.07 15.02 -16.85
CA PHE A 424 -11.79 14.84 -16.19
C PHE A 424 -11.99 14.41 -14.74
N MET A 425 -11.06 13.60 -14.25
CA MET A 425 -10.89 13.30 -12.84
C MET A 425 -9.46 13.66 -12.45
N SER A 426 -9.28 14.34 -11.32
CA SER A 426 -7.96 14.72 -10.84
C SER A 426 -7.73 14.15 -9.45
N THR A 427 -6.50 13.68 -9.22
CA THR A 427 -5.99 13.35 -7.88
C THR A 427 -5.01 14.42 -7.38
N SER A 428 -5.01 15.60 -8.00
CA SER A 428 -4.21 16.76 -7.56
C SER A 428 -4.46 17.08 -6.09
N PRO A 429 -3.45 17.59 -5.35
CA PRO A 429 -3.67 18.10 -4.00
C PRO A 429 -4.69 19.26 -3.96
N HIS A 430 -4.97 19.93 -5.09
CA HIS A 430 -6.01 20.96 -5.21
C HIS A 430 -7.42 20.39 -5.41
N ALA A 431 -7.55 19.10 -5.71
CA ALA A 431 -8.81 18.42 -5.96
C ALA A 431 -9.31 17.72 -4.69
N PRO A 432 -10.61 17.37 -4.63
CA PRO A 432 -11.13 16.53 -3.57
C PRO A 432 -10.35 15.21 -3.46
N ALA A 433 -10.10 14.76 -2.22
CA ALA A 433 -9.35 13.55 -1.96
C ALA A 433 -10.03 12.31 -2.55
N THR A 434 -9.22 11.43 -3.13
CA THR A 434 -9.59 10.10 -3.62
C THR A 434 -8.88 9.04 -2.80
N HIS A 435 -9.24 7.77 -2.97
CA HIS A 435 -8.55 6.67 -2.28
C HIS A 435 -7.10 6.48 -2.76
N TRP A 436 -6.75 6.92 -3.98
CA TRP A 436 -5.36 6.94 -4.48
C TRP A 436 -4.48 7.97 -3.78
N GLN A 437 -5.10 9.05 -3.27
CA GLN A 437 -4.40 10.18 -2.66
C GLN A 437 -3.31 10.75 -3.60
N GLN A 438 -2.20 11.20 -3.04
CA GLN A 438 -0.99 11.60 -3.77
C GLN A 438 0.19 10.80 -3.23
N VAL A 439 1.31 10.80 -3.95
CA VAL A 439 2.57 10.20 -3.50
C VAL A 439 3.63 11.28 -3.27
N ARG A 440 4.42 11.14 -2.22
CA ARG A 440 5.56 12.01 -1.91
C ARG A 440 6.84 11.19 -1.88
N MET A 441 7.78 11.56 -2.74
CA MET A 441 9.06 10.90 -2.93
C MET A 441 10.17 11.78 -2.35
N LEU A 442 10.65 11.42 -1.15
CA LEU A 442 11.57 12.27 -0.38
C LEU A 442 13.00 12.18 -0.91
N LEU A 443 13.69 13.31 -0.99
CA LEU A 443 15.12 13.33 -1.27
C LEU A 443 15.89 12.96 0.00
N ARG A 444 16.88 12.07 -0.16
CA ARG A 444 17.87 11.76 0.90
C ARG A 444 18.56 13.03 1.40
N GLU A 445 18.90 13.91 0.47
CA GLU A 445 19.49 15.22 0.73
C GLU A 445 18.58 16.30 0.16
N PRO A 446 17.84 17.04 1.00
CA PRO A 446 17.04 18.16 0.55
C PRO A 446 17.86 19.20 -0.23
N LEU A 447 17.20 19.91 -1.13
CA LEU A 447 17.81 20.91 -2.00
C LEU A 447 17.38 22.30 -1.56
N ALA A 448 18.32 23.13 -1.14
CA ALA A 448 18.06 24.55 -0.89
C ALA A 448 17.90 25.28 -2.23
N VAL A 449 16.82 26.04 -2.35
CA VAL A 449 16.42 26.72 -3.59
C VAL A 449 15.95 28.14 -3.27
N ASN A 450 16.24 29.07 -4.16
CA ASN A 450 15.80 30.46 -4.10
C ASN A 450 14.66 30.70 -5.09
N ALA A 451 13.79 31.67 -4.77
CA ALA A 451 12.80 32.17 -5.70
C ALA A 451 13.48 32.62 -7.02
N GLY A 452 12.93 32.19 -8.15
CA GLY A 452 13.46 32.50 -9.48
C GLY A 452 14.59 31.58 -9.97
N GLN A 453 15.13 30.69 -9.13
CA GLN A 453 15.97 29.59 -9.62
C GLN A 453 15.12 28.54 -10.34
N VAL A 454 15.79 27.69 -11.12
CA VAL A 454 15.15 26.59 -11.84
C VAL A 454 15.76 25.27 -11.39
N VAL A 455 14.92 24.32 -10.97
CA VAL A 455 15.35 22.94 -10.76
C VAL A 455 15.05 22.15 -12.03
N ARG A 456 16.09 21.55 -12.61
CA ARG A 456 15.98 20.71 -13.82
C ARG A 456 16.50 19.31 -13.56
N GLY A 457 16.00 18.35 -14.33
CA GLY A 457 16.44 16.98 -14.16
C GLY A 457 15.70 15.98 -15.03
N ILE A 458 15.92 14.72 -14.72
CA ILE A 458 15.26 13.59 -15.37
C ILE A 458 14.78 12.61 -14.31
N VAL A 459 13.50 12.25 -14.40
CA VAL A 459 12.88 11.19 -13.60
C VAL A 459 12.60 10.03 -14.54
N ARG A 460 13.16 8.85 -14.24
CA ARG A 460 13.03 7.64 -15.05
C ARG A 460 12.20 6.64 -14.28
N MET A 461 11.18 6.10 -14.94
CA MET A 461 10.31 5.08 -14.36
C MET A 461 10.52 3.79 -15.12
N ARG A 462 10.88 2.72 -14.42
CA ARG A 462 11.16 1.40 -15.00
C ARG A 462 10.38 0.33 -14.28
N VAL A 463 9.70 -0.51 -15.04
CA VAL A 463 9.03 -1.70 -14.51
C VAL A 463 10.04 -2.60 -13.80
N ASN A 464 9.62 -3.13 -12.65
CA ASN A 464 10.36 -4.15 -11.91
C ASN A 464 9.57 -5.47 -11.81
N ASP A 465 10.24 -6.48 -11.26
CA ASP A 465 9.70 -7.83 -11.10
C ASP A 465 8.64 -7.93 -9.99
N GLN A 466 8.42 -6.85 -9.24
CA GLN A 466 7.44 -6.75 -8.15
C GLN A 466 6.09 -6.18 -8.61
N ARG A 467 5.78 -6.26 -9.91
CA ARG A 467 4.57 -5.66 -10.52
C ARG A 467 4.45 -4.15 -10.26
N SER A 468 5.57 -3.44 -10.20
CA SER A 468 5.63 -2.03 -9.86
C SER A 468 6.72 -1.32 -10.67
N TYR A 469 7.10 -0.11 -10.24
CA TYR A 469 8.12 0.72 -10.87
C TYR A 469 9.22 1.11 -9.88
N ASP A 470 10.45 1.01 -10.35
CA ASP A 470 11.60 1.72 -9.80
C ASP A 470 11.63 3.13 -10.41
N ILE A 471 11.83 4.14 -9.56
CA ILE A 471 11.82 5.55 -9.93
C ILE A 471 13.20 6.15 -9.62
N ASP A 472 13.99 6.38 -10.67
CA ASP A 472 15.30 7.03 -10.57
C ASP A 472 15.17 8.53 -10.89
N ALA A 473 15.67 9.41 -10.03
CA ALA A 473 15.71 10.84 -10.29
C ALA A 473 17.13 11.42 -10.20
N GLU A 474 17.48 12.27 -11.16
CA GLU A 474 18.66 13.13 -11.13
C GLU A 474 18.21 14.58 -11.29
N LEU A 475 18.43 15.40 -10.26
CA LEU A 475 17.93 16.77 -10.15
C LEU A 475 19.07 17.74 -9.83
N ILE A 476 19.04 18.94 -10.42
CA ILE A 476 20.00 19.99 -10.13
C ILE A 476 19.31 21.36 -10.09
N CYS A 477 19.65 22.18 -9.09
CA CYS A 477 19.24 23.58 -9.04
C CYS A 477 20.21 24.44 -9.84
N LEU A 478 19.69 25.25 -10.76
CA LEU A 478 20.43 26.14 -11.64
C LEU A 478 20.06 27.60 -11.36
N ASN A 479 21.06 28.47 -11.40
CA ASN A 479 20.87 29.92 -11.50
C ASN A 479 20.47 30.30 -12.93
N ALA A 480 20.01 31.54 -13.13
CA ALA A 480 19.60 32.04 -14.45
C ALA A 480 20.69 31.88 -15.52
N ASP A 481 21.94 32.24 -15.19
CA ASP A 481 23.07 32.13 -16.12
C ASP A 481 23.40 30.66 -16.46
N GLU A 482 23.30 29.77 -15.48
CA GLU A 482 23.56 28.33 -15.67
C GLU A 482 22.45 27.68 -16.49
N ALA A 483 21.19 28.04 -16.25
CA ALA A 483 20.05 27.56 -17.01
C ALA A 483 20.17 27.95 -18.50
N ALA A 484 20.68 29.15 -18.81
CA ALA A 484 20.92 29.60 -20.17
C ALA A 484 22.06 28.83 -20.88
N GLN A 485 23.02 28.28 -20.13
CA GLN A 485 24.14 27.49 -20.67
C GLN A 485 23.77 26.04 -20.98
N VAL A 486 22.59 25.60 -20.53
CA VAL A 486 22.13 24.22 -20.64
C VAL A 486 20.87 24.17 -21.52
N PRO A 487 20.96 24.30 -22.85
CA PRO A 487 19.79 24.51 -23.70
C PRO A 487 18.95 23.23 -23.91
N ASP A 488 19.55 22.05 -23.76
CA ASP A 488 18.92 20.77 -24.05
C ASP A 488 19.26 19.69 -23.02
N GLN A 489 18.63 18.52 -23.17
CA GLN A 489 18.78 17.38 -22.26
C GLN A 489 20.21 16.81 -22.24
N ASN A 490 20.90 16.80 -23.38
CA ASN A 490 22.27 16.25 -23.45
C ASN A 490 23.25 17.17 -22.71
N ALA A 491 23.09 18.47 -22.89
CA ALA A 491 23.82 19.49 -22.13
C ALA A 491 23.52 19.37 -20.63
N LEU A 492 22.26 19.10 -20.24
CA LEU A 492 21.88 18.94 -18.84
C LEU A 492 22.54 17.74 -18.20
N GLU A 493 22.56 16.59 -18.88
CA GLU A 493 23.24 15.40 -18.39
C GLU A 493 24.76 15.60 -18.27
N ALA A 494 25.38 16.28 -19.23
CA ALA A 494 26.80 16.64 -19.14
C ALA A 494 27.06 17.57 -17.95
N PHE A 495 26.25 18.62 -17.79
CA PHE A 495 26.36 19.58 -16.70
C PHE A 495 26.19 18.91 -15.33
N MET A 496 25.23 17.99 -15.18
CA MET A 496 25.01 17.22 -13.95
C MET A 496 26.18 16.29 -13.62
N ARG A 497 26.86 15.73 -14.62
CA ARG A 497 28.08 14.91 -14.43
C ARG A 497 29.26 15.76 -13.94
N GLU A 498 29.46 16.93 -14.53
CA GLU A 498 30.51 17.88 -14.13
C GLU A 498 30.26 18.45 -12.72
N HIS A 499 28.99 18.66 -12.37
CA HIS A 499 28.55 19.24 -11.10
C HIS A 499 27.94 18.21 -10.15
N ALA A 500 28.50 17.00 -10.11
CA ALA A 500 27.96 15.87 -9.35
C ALA A 500 27.67 16.17 -7.86
N ALA A 501 28.45 17.06 -7.22
CA ALA A 501 28.23 17.47 -5.82
C ALA A 501 26.94 18.31 -5.61
N ARG A 502 26.44 18.97 -6.66
CA ARG A 502 25.18 19.74 -6.65
C ARG A 502 24.00 18.93 -7.16
N THR A 503 24.26 17.85 -7.88
CA THR A 503 23.23 16.94 -8.39
C THR A 503 22.69 16.07 -7.27
N ARG A 504 21.36 16.07 -7.08
CA ARG A 504 20.67 15.14 -6.18
C ARG A 504 20.26 13.91 -6.96
N LYS A 505 20.66 12.76 -6.46
CA LYS A 505 20.23 11.45 -6.96
C LYS A 505 19.31 10.81 -5.94
N ALA A 506 18.21 10.28 -6.42
CA ALA A 506 17.26 9.54 -5.59
C ALA A 506 16.74 8.33 -6.36
N VAL A 507 16.46 7.28 -5.61
CA VAL A 507 15.86 6.05 -6.11
C VAL A 507 14.72 5.72 -5.18
N TRP A 508 13.53 5.53 -5.74
CA TRP A 508 12.35 5.14 -4.99
C TRP A 508 11.71 3.89 -5.56
N TYR A 509 11.15 3.06 -4.69
CA TYR A 509 10.55 1.78 -5.03
C TYR A 509 9.05 1.86 -4.79
N LEU A 510 8.26 1.97 -5.86
CA LEU A 510 6.82 2.24 -5.74
C LEU A 510 6.05 1.09 -5.05
N GLN A 511 6.58 -0.13 -5.07
CA GLN A 511 6.04 -1.27 -4.31
C GLN A 511 6.28 -1.18 -2.80
N GLU A 512 7.30 -0.45 -2.35
CA GLU A 512 7.62 -0.26 -0.93
C GLU A 512 6.88 0.96 -0.35
N GLN A 513 5.83 1.41 -1.03
CA GLN A 513 5.09 2.59 -0.62
C GLN A 513 4.46 2.42 0.77
N VAL A 514 4.57 3.46 1.58
CA VAL A 514 3.98 3.53 2.93
C VAL A 514 2.83 4.52 2.94
N TYR A 515 1.83 4.29 3.79
CA TYR A 515 0.66 5.16 3.88
C TYR A 515 0.72 6.06 5.10
N ASN A 516 0.56 7.37 4.88
CA ASN A 516 0.40 8.38 5.91
C ASN A 516 -1.03 8.92 5.85
N TYR A 517 -1.95 8.24 6.56
CA TYR A 517 -3.36 8.61 6.66
C TYR A 517 -3.64 9.73 7.67
N THR A 518 -2.65 10.08 8.50
CA THR A 518 -2.77 11.09 9.57
C THR A 518 -2.67 12.53 9.07
N TYR A 519 -2.25 12.74 7.82
CA TYR A 519 -2.09 14.08 7.26
C TYR A 519 -3.44 14.65 6.77
N ALA A 520 -4.27 15.12 7.71
CA ALA A 520 -5.28 16.12 7.41
C ALA A 520 -4.53 17.46 7.35
N GLY A 521 -4.49 18.12 6.19
CA GLY A 521 -3.71 19.34 5.93
C GLY A 521 -4.15 20.58 6.75
N GLU A 522 -4.10 20.49 8.07
CA GLU A 522 -4.20 21.62 8.99
C GLU A 522 -2.94 22.51 8.89
N PRO A 523 -3.05 23.80 9.19
CA PRO A 523 -2.04 24.79 8.85
C PRO A 523 -0.75 24.51 9.62
N ILE A 524 0.35 24.34 8.89
CA ILE A 524 1.68 24.50 9.45
C ILE A 524 1.70 25.91 10.06
N GLU A 525 1.87 26.03 11.38
CA GLU A 525 2.16 27.31 12.03
C GLU A 525 3.21 28.06 11.20
N PRO A 526 3.11 29.39 11.03
CA PRO A 526 4.07 30.14 10.23
C PRO A 526 5.50 29.76 10.66
N PRO A 527 6.39 29.42 9.71
CA PRO A 527 7.71 28.91 10.04
C PRO A 527 8.42 29.88 10.98
N LYS A 528 8.82 29.36 12.15
CA LYS A 528 9.72 30.09 13.05
C LYS A 528 11.06 30.30 12.33
N PRO A 529 11.76 31.42 12.60
CA PRO A 529 12.85 31.91 11.76
C PRO A 529 13.96 30.87 11.54
N GLU A 530 14.61 31.02 10.38
CA GLU A 530 15.70 30.27 9.72
C GLU A 530 16.77 29.59 10.59
N ALA A 531 16.86 29.89 11.88
CA ALA A 531 17.82 29.31 12.82
C ALA A 531 17.49 27.87 13.29
N ALA A 532 16.26 27.37 13.07
CA ALA A 532 15.88 26.00 13.45
C ALA A 532 16.13 24.93 12.35
N ASN A 533 16.49 25.34 11.13
CA ASN A 533 16.62 24.48 9.95
C ASN A 533 18.08 24.18 9.56
N LEU A 534 19.03 24.28 10.49
CA LEU A 534 20.41 23.85 10.25
C LEU A 534 20.49 22.33 10.39
N TYR A 535 20.19 21.62 9.30
CA TYR A 535 20.42 20.19 9.20
C TYR A 535 21.94 19.91 9.22
N LEU A 536 22.35 18.90 9.98
CA LEU A 536 23.68 18.32 9.80
C LEU A 536 23.71 17.59 8.45
N PRO A 537 24.76 17.77 7.63
CA PRO A 537 24.90 17.06 6.37
C PRO A 537 24.76 15.54 6.57
N VAL A 538 24.09 14.84 5.64
CA VAL A 538 23.92 13.38 5.70
C VAL A 538 25.27 12.68 5.83
N ASN A 539 26.29 13.16 5.12
CA ASN A 539 27.66 12.65 5.25
C ASN A 539 28.24 12.78 6.66
N THR A 540 27.86 13.81 7.42
CA THR A 540 28.24 13.96 8.83
C THR A 540 27.52 12.94 9.70
N LEU A 541 26.21 12.75 9.48
CA LEU A 541 25.42 11.74 10.20
C LEU A 541 25.92 10.30 9.94
N LEU A 542 26.34 10.00 8.71
CA LEU A 542 26.94 8.72 8.33
C LEU A 542 28.37 8.57 8.87
N ALA A 543 29.16 9.65 8.92
CA ALA A 543 30.53 9.61 9.42
C ALA A 543 30.59 9.41 10.95
N GLU A 544 29.68 10.03 11.71
CA GLU A 544 29.56 9.83 13.16
C GLU A 544 29.25 8.37 13.54
N SER A 545 28.68 7.60 12.61
CA SER A 545 28.42 6.17 12.78
C SER A 545 29.72 5.33 12.68
N ALA A 546 30.72 5.82 11.91
CA ALA A 546 31.92 5.09 11.52
C ALA A 546 33.16 5.35 12.39
N SER A 547 33.17 6.37 13.25
CA SER A 547 34.36 6.75 14.02
C SER A 547 34.11 6.95 15.52
N VAL A 548 34.02 5.85 16.27
CA VAL A 548 34.27 5.88 17.72
C VAL A 548 35.04 4.62 18.12
N SER A 549 36.34 4.78 18.39
CA SER A 549 37.08 3.80 19.20
C SER A 549 36.71 4.01 20.66
N VAL A 550 35.98 3.05 21.23
CA VAL A 550 35.69 3.02 22.66
C VAL A 550 36.97 2.65 23.39
N THR A 551 37.58 3.62 24.08
CA THR A 551 38.52 3.31 25.17
C THR A 551 37.69 3.12 26.43
N ALA A 552 37.76 1.92 27.01
CA ALA A 552 37.06 1.59 28.25
C ALA A 552 37.70 2.34 29.43
N ASP A 553 36.88 3.09 30.17
CA ASP A 553 37.24 3.67 31.47
C ASP A 553 37.06 2.58 32.56
N PRO A 554 38.12 2.19 33.30
CA PRO A 554 38.06 1.07 34.24
C PRO A 554 37.39 1.38 35.60
N ASN A 555 36.77 2.54 35.81
CA ASN A 555 36.30 2.95 37.15
C ASN A 555 34.80 3.33 37.25
N ILE A 556 33.89 2.46 36.83
CA ILE A 556 32.46 2.60 37.16
C ILE A 556 31.96 1.33 37.89
N PRO A 557 31.50 1.42 39.15
CA PRO A 557 31.00 0.27 39.88
C PRO A 557 29.63 -0.17 39.36
N THR A 558 29.51 -1.44 39.02
CA THR A 558 28.25 -2.16 38.83
C THR A 558 27.67 -2.56 40.18
N ASP A 559 26.55 -1.95 40.58
CA ASP A 559 25.43 -2.60 41.31
C ASP A 559 24.40 -1.55 41.74
N PHE A 560 23.17 -1.63 41.20
CA PHE A 560 21.98 -1.06 41.83
C PHE A 560 20.91 -2.15 41.95
N ILE A 561 20.80 -2.67 43.17
CA ILE A 561 19.68 -3.52 43.61
C ILE A 561 18.53 -2.59 44.00
N ILE A 562 17.41 -2.62 43.26
CA ILE A 562 16.15 -2.03 43.71
C ILE A 562 15.29 -3.14 44.33
N SER A 563 15.12 -3.07 45.65
CA SER A 563 14.19 -3.88 46.43
C SER A 563 12.81 -3.21 46.45
N THR A 564 11.77 -3.93 46.07
CA THR A 564 10.38 -3.57 46.36
C THR A 564 9.76 -4.67 47.24
N LYS A 565 9.26 -4.28 48.42
CA LYS A 565 8.46 -5.13 49.30
C LYS A 565 6.98 -4.92 48.98
N THR A 566 6.25 -6.02 48.79
CA THR A 566 4.79 -6.08 48.94
C THR A 566 4.42 -6.65 50.31
N THR A 567 3.28 -6.17 50.81
CA THR A 567 2.64 -6.33 52.12
C THR A 567 2.24 -7.76 52.48
N ASP A 568 2.12 -8.05 53.78
CA ASP A 568 1.22 -9.11 54.31
C ASP A 568 0.73 -8.76 55.74
N PRO A 569 -0.42 -9.28 56.24
CA PRO A 569 -1.49 -8.48 56.80
C PRO A 569 -1.91 -9.11 58.13
N ASN A 570 -1.15 -8.92 59.21
CA ASN A 570 -1.55 -9.43 60.52
C ASN A 570 -1.58 -8.28 61.53
N ALA A 571 -2.75 -7.65 61.58
CA ALA A 571 -3.29 -7.13 62.81
C ALA A 571 -3.64 -8.32 63.72
N MET A 572 -2.93 -8.48 64.84
CA MET A 572 -3.45 -9.01 66.11
C MET A 572 -2.39 -8.88 67.20
N SER A 573 -2.48 -7.80 67.98
CA SER A 573 -2.46 -7.72 69.46
C SER A 573 -2.05 -6.33 69.92
#